data_AF-A0A8T6BUQ5-F1
#
_entry.id   AF-A0A8T6BUQ5-F1
#
_cell.length_a   1.000
_cell.length_b   1.000
_cell.length_c   1.000
_cell.angle_alpha   90.00
_cell.angle_beta   90.00
_cell.angle_gamma   90.00
#
_symmetry.space_group_name_H-M   'P 1'
#
loop_
_entity.id
_entity.type
_entity.pdbx_description
1 polymer ?
#
loop_
_entity_poly.entity_id
_entity_poly.type
_entity_poly.pdbx_seq_one_letter_code
_entity_poly.pdbx_strand_id
1 'polypeptide(L)'
;MKIFLENLYHSDCYFLPIRDNQQVLVGVELITHFSSEDGTVRIPTSRVIAQLTEEQHWQLFSEQLELLKSCQHFFIQHKLFAWLNLTPQVATLLLERDNYAGELLKYPFIELLINENYPHLNEGKDNR
;
A
#
# COMPACT_ATOMS: atom_id res chain seq x y z
N MET A 1 -15.12 -8.42 12.90
CA MET A 1 -14.55 -9.07 11.70
C MET A 1 -14.63 -8.04 10.59
N LYS A 2 -13.51 -7.38 10.25
CA LYS A 2 -13.49 -6.41 9.13
C LYS A 2 -13.15 -7.22 7.88
N ILE A 3 -14.16 -7.55 7.08
CA ILE A 3 -13.95 -8.20 5.78
C ILE A 3 -13.61 -7.08 4.80
N PHE A 4 -12.36 -7.03 4.35
CA PHE A 4 -11.90 -6.09 3.33
C PHE A 4 -11.96 -6.78 1.96
N LEU A 5 -10.81 -7.12 1.38
CA LEU A 5 -10.72 -7.82 0.09
C LEU A 5 -10.69 -9.36 0.21
N GLU A 6 -10.56 -9.87 1.44
CA GLU A 6 -10.39 -11.31 1.73
C GLU A 6 -11.54 -12.21 1.25
N ASN A 7 -12.68 -11.65 0.88
CA ASN A 7 -13.82 -12.39 0.31
C ASN A 7 -13.70 -12.65 -1.20
N LEU A 8 -12.73 -12.02 -1.88
CA LEU A 8 -12.51 -12.14 -3.32
C LEU A 8 -11.08 -12.63 -3.63
N TYR A 9 -10.11 -12.20 -2.84
CA TYR A 9 -8.70 -12.55 -2.98
C TYR A 9 -8.07 -12.68 -1.59
N HIS A 10 -7.23 -13.69 -1.40
CA HIS A 10 -6.41 -13.76 -0.20
C HIS A 10 -5.13 -12.93 -0.38
N SER A 11 -4.89 -11.99 0.53
CA SER A 11 -3.80 -11.01 0.47
C SER A 11 -2.60 -11.48 1.31
N ASP A 12 -1.68 -12.23 0.71
CA ASP A 12 -0.43 -12.60 1.37
C ASP A 12 0.57 -11.43 1.33
N CYS A 13 0.68 -10.72 2.45
CA CYS A 13 1.57 -9.56 2.58
C CYS A 13 3.00 -9.96 2.96
N TYR A 14 3.98 -9.41 2.25
CA TYR A 14 5.40 -9.59 2.51
C TYR A 14 6.13 -8.26 2.60
N PHE A 15 7.21 -8.24 3.38
CA PHE A 15 8.11 -7.10 3.48
C PHE A 15 9.38 -7.35 2.68
N LEU A 16 9.61 -6.53 1.66
CA LEU A 16 10.90 -6.46 0.96
C LEU A 16 11.85 -5.56 1.75
N PRO A 17 13.00 -6.07 2.24
CA PRO A 17 13.91 -5.27 3.04
C PRO A 17 14.69 -4.27 2.18
N ILE A 18 14.69 -3.01 2.61
CA ILE A 18 15.50 -1.94 2.04
C ILE A 18 16.69 -1.72 2.96
N ARG A 19 17.89 -1.93 2.44
CA ARG A 19 19.14 -1.81 3.19
C ARG A 19 20.01 -0.71 2.62
N ASP A 20 20.73 -0.02 3.49
CA ASP A 20 21.76 0.93 3.08
C ASP A 20 23.00 0.23 2.54
N ASN A 21 23.99 1.03 2.14
CA ASN A 21 25.26 0.52 1.60
C ASN A 21 26.09 -0.30 2.62
N GLN A 22 25.74 -0.23 3.91
CA GLN A 22 26.33 -1.02 4.99
C GLN A 22 25.50 -2.27 5.34
N GLN A 23 24.47 -2.60 4.55
CA GLN A 23 23.53 -3.69 4.80
C GLN A 23 22.65 -3.51 6.05
N VAL A 24 22.60 -2.31 6.62
CA VAL A 24 21.71 -1.98 7.73
C VAL A 24 20.31 -1.79 7.17
N LEU A 25 19.31 -2.37 7.83
CA LEU A 25 17.91 -2.19 7.46
C LEU A 25 17.51 -0.74 7.73
N VAL A 26 17.04 -0.05 6.69
CA VAL A 26 16.58 1.35 6.77
C VAL A 26 15.09 1.49 6.49
N GLY A 27 14.51 0.51 5.80
CA GLY A 27 13.08 0.49 5.56
C GLY A 27 12.62 -0.83 4.97
N VAL A 28 11.33 -0.90 4.65
CA VAL A 28 10.73 -2.04 3.96
C VAL A 28 9.74 -1.55 2.91
N GLU A 29 9.59 -2.31 1.83
CA GLU A 29 8.47 -2.17 0.90
C GLU A 29 7.42 -3.24 1.21
N LEU A 30 6.17 -2.83 1.37
CA LEU A 30 5.05 -3.74 1.53
C LEU A 30 4.55 -4.20 0.17
N ILE A 31 4.68 -5.50 -0.10
CA ILE A 31 4.15 -6.14 -1.30
C ILE A 31 3.04 -7.11 -0.93
N THR A 32 2.07 -7.27 -1.82
CA THR A 32 0.98 -8.24 -1.64
C THR A 32 1.00 -9.24 -2.79
N HIS A 33 1.01 -10.52 -2.42
CA HIS A 33 0.76 -11.62 -3.33
C HIS A 33 -0.68 -12.07 -3.16
N PHE A 34 -1.42 -12.01 -4.25
CA PHE A 34 -2.81 -12.43 -4.23
C PHE A 34 -2.89 -13.91 -4.58
N SER A 35 -3.69 -14.63 -3.82
CA SER A 35 -4.15 -15.97 -4.20
C SER A 35 -5.67 -15.95 -4.41
N SER A 36 -6.17 -16.94 -5.14
CA SER A 36 -7.61 -17.20 -5.23
C SER A 36 -8.21 -17.42 -3.85
N GLU A 37 -9.52 -17.26 -3.71
CA GLU A 37 -10.24 -17.48 -2.45
C GLU A 37 -9.98 -18.88 -1.86
N ASP A 38 -9.79 -19.89 -2.72
CA ASP A 38 -9.46 -21.26 -2.33
C ASP A 38 -7.95 -21.50 -2.07
N GLY A 39 -7.11 -20.47 -2.24
CA GLY A 39 -5.65 -20.51 -2.04
C GLY A 39 -4.88 -21.35 -3.07
N THR A 40 -5.55 -21.89 -4.09
CA THR A 40 -4.94 -22.87 -5.02
C THR A 40 -4.07 -22.24 -6.08
N VAL A 41 -4.37 -21.01 -6.51
CA VAL A 41 -3.63 -20.33 -7.58
C VAL A 41 -3.16 -18.96 -7.14
N ARG A 42 -1.88 -18.67 -7.40
CA ARG A 42 -1.33 -17.33 -7.23
C ARG A 42 -1.69 -16.47 -8.43
N ILE A 43 -2.26 -15.30 -8.16
CA ILE A 43 -2.72 -14.35 -9.16
C ILE A 43 -1.72 -13.20 -9.25
N PRO A 44 -1.25 -12.83 -10.46
CA PRO A 44 -0.38 -11.67 -10.63
C PRO A 44 -1.05 -10.39 -10.11
N THR A 45 -0.34 -9.63 -9.28
CA THR A 45 -0.81 -8.37 -8.69
C THR A 45 -1.36 -7.40 -9.73
N SER A 46 -0.70 -7.27 -10.89
CA SER A 46 -1.17 -6.41 -11.97
C SER A 46 -2.57 -6.79 -12.49
N ARG A 47 -2.90 -8.09 -12.50
CA ARG A 47 -4.23 -8.56 -12.93
C ARG A 47 -5.29 -8.25 -11.88
N VAL A 48 -4.97 -8.41 -10.60
CA VAL A 48 -5.90 -8.09 -9.50
C VAL A 48 -6.20 -6.60 -9.51
N ILE A 49 -5.17 -5.76 -9.49
CA ILE A 49 -5.27 -4.30 -9.47
C ILE A 49 -6.08 -3.76 -10.65
N ALA A 50 -6.00 -4.39 -11.84
CA ALA A 50 -6.78 -3.98 -13.01
C ALA A 50 -8.29 -4.29 -12.91
N GLN A 51 -8.70 -5.19 -11.99
CA GLN A 51 -10.11 -5.58 -11.81
C GLN A 51 -10.77 -4.89 -10.62
N LEU A 52 -9.99 -4.22 -9.76
CA LEU A 52 -10.52 -3.60 -8.56
C LEU A 52 -11.35 -2.35 -8.90
N THR A 53 -12.48 -2.21 -8.22
CA THR A 53 -13.20 -0.94 -8.17
C THR A 53 -12.45 0.07 -7.29
N GLU A 54 -12.79 1.35 -7.39
CA GLU A 54 -12.22 2.40 -6.53
C GLU A 54 -12.38 2.09 -5.02
N GLU A 55 -13.55 1.58 -4.62
CA GLU A 55 -13.79 1.15 -3.23
C GLU A 55 -12.88 -0.02 -2.83
N GLN A 56 -12.67 -0.99 -3.73
CA GLN A 56 -11.78 -2.13 -3.48
C GLN A 56 -10.31 -1.71 -3.41
N HIS A 57 -9.89 -0.75 -4.23
CA HIS A 57 -8.57 -0.14 -4.10
C HIS A 57 -8.37 0.49 -2.71
N TRP A 58 -9.39 1.18 -2.20
CA TRP A 58 -9.36 1.73 -0.86
C TRP A 58 -9.34 0.65 0.23
N GLN A 59 -10.12 -0.42 0.08
CA GLN A 59 -10.14 -1.54 1.02
C GLN A 59 -8.76 -2.20 1.12
N LEU A 60 -8.12 -2.49 -0.01
CA LEU A 60 -6.77 -3.05 -0.05
C LEU A 60 -5.75 -2.10 0.61
N PHE A 61 -5.81 -0.80 0.29
CA PHE A 61 -4.93 0.19 0.89
C PHE A 61 -5.13 0.29 2.42
N SER A 62 -6.39 0.25 2.87
CA SER A 62 -6.73 0.28 4.30
C SER A 62 -6.25 -0.96 5.05
N GLU A 63 -6.33 -2.14 4.42
CA GLU A 63 -5.83 -3.40 4.96
C GLU A 63 -4.30 -3.35 5.17
N GLN A 64 -3.59 -2.88 4.14
CA GLN A 64 -2.14 -2.67 4.18
C GLN A 64 -1.74 -1.61 5.21
N LEU A 65 -2.49 -0.51 5.32
CA LEU A 65 -2.28 0.54 6.31
C LEU A 65 -2.47 0.02 7.74
N GLU A 66 -3.52 -0.77 7.99
CA GLU A 66 -3.77 -1.37 9.31
C GLU A 66 -2.67 -2.37 9.69
N LEU A 67 -2.13 -3.13 8.72
CA LEU A 67 -0.98 -3.99 8.94
C LEU A 67 0.25 -3.17 9.38
N LEU A 68 0.59 -2.09 8.66
CA LEU A 68 1.71 -1.21 9.02
C LEU A 68 1.52 -0.55 10.39
N LYS A 69 0.29 -0.14 10.70
CA LYS A 69 -0.10 0.41 12.00
C LYS A 69 0.05 -0.61 13.13
N SER A 70 -0.28 -1.87 12.90
CA SER A 70 -0.06 -2.94 13.89
C SER A 70 1.43 -3.11 14.23
N CYS A 71 2.30 -2.82 13.26
CA CYS A 71 3.75 -2.87 13.40
C CYS A 71 4.39 -1.53 13.81
N GLN A 72 3.61 -0.46 14.06
CA GLN A 72 4.13 0.91 14.25
C GLN A 72 5.26 1.02 15.28
N HIS A 73 5.17 0.25 16.37
CA HIS A 73 6.15 0.33 17.46
C HIS A 73 7.54 -0.10 16.98
N PHE A 74 7.60 -1.15 16.14
CA PHE A 74 8.83 -1.65 15.54
C PHE A 74 9.45 -0.61 14.59
N PHE A 75 8.63 0.00 13.72
CA PHE A 75 9.10 1.03 12.78
C PHE A 75 9.67 2.25 13.50
N ILE A 76 8.96 2.76 14.51
CA ILE A 76 9.37 3.94 15.27
C ILE A 76 10.64 3.64 16.08
N GLN A 77 10.70 2.49 16.76
CA GLN A 77 11.84 2.11 17.58
C GLN A 77 13.12 1.96 16.77
N HIS A 78 13.04 1.34 15.60
CA HIS A 78 14.19 1.08 14.73
C HIS A 78 14.45 2.19 13.69
N LYS A 79 13.66 3.28 13.71
CA LYS A 79 13.74 4.40 12.76
C LYS A 79 13.67 3.94 11.30
N LEU A 80 12.77 3.00 11.02
CA LEU A 80 12.56 2.43 9.70
C LEU A 80 11.40 3.15 9.01
N PHE A 81 11.50 3.32 7.69
CA PHE A 81 10.36 3.72 6.86
C PHE A 81 9.68 2.51 6.21
N ALA A 82 8.42 2.67 5.84
CA ALA A 82 7.63 1.66 5.15
C ALA A 82 7.04 2.25 3.86
N TRP A 83 7.34 1.63 2.73
CA TRP A 83 6.73 1.99 1.44
C TRP A 83 5.40 1.29 1.27
N LEU A 84 4.37 2.10 0.99
CA LEU A 84 3.02 1.67 0.72
C LEU A 84 2.62 2.11 -0.69
N ASN A 85 2.27 1.16 -1.56
CA ASN A 85 1.90 1.47 -2.93
C ASN A 85 0.64 2.36 -3.00
N LEU A 86 0.75 3.47 -3.71
CA LEU A 86 -0.33 4.42 -3.95
C LEU A 86 -0.88 4.22 -5.36
N THR A 87 -2.17 3.93 -5.46
CA THR A 87 -2.88 3.91 -6.74
C THR A 87 -3.58 5.24 -7.00
N PRO A 88 -3.84 5.61 -8.27
CA PRO A 88 -4.54 6.85 -8.60
C PRO A 88 -5.91 6.98 -7.93
N GLN A 89 -6.65 5.87 -7.87
CA GLN A 89 -7.95 5.79 -7.22
C GLN A 89 -7.86 6.14 -5.72
N VAL A 90 -6.84 5.61 -5.03
CA VAL A 90 -6.60 5.92 -3.62
C VAL A 90 -6.18 7.38 -3.45
N ALA A 91 -5.36 7.91 -4.36
CA ALA A 91 -4.93 9.31 -4.32
C ALA A 91 -6.13 10.27 -4.44
N THR A 92 -7.06 10.02 -5.37
CA THR A 92 -8.30 10.79 -5.48
C THR A 92 -9.10 10.76 -4.18
N LEU A 93 -9.29 9.58 -3.58
CA LEU A 93 -9.99 9.45 -2.30
C LEU A 93 -9.29 10.18 -1.14
N LEU A 94 -7.96 10.15 -1.09
CA LEU A 94 -7.18 10.86 -0.08
C LEU A 94 -7.29 12.39 -0.22
N LEU A 95 -7.43 12.89 -1.44
CA LEU A 95 -7.54 14.33 -1.73
C LEU A 95 -8.97 14.87 -1.60
N GLU A 96 -9.98 14.08 -1.98
CA GLU A 96 -11.38 14.52 -2.01
C GLU A 96 -12.13 14.28 -0.68
N ARG A 97 -11.63 13.38 0.18
CA ARG A 97 -12.30 13.02 1.45
C ARG A 97 -11.54 13.56 2.65
N ASP A 98 -12.17 14.47 3.38
CA ASP A 98 -11.61 15.17 4.55
C ASP A 98 -11.08 14.24 5.67
N ASN A 99 -11.58 13.01 5.78
CA ASN A 99 -11.26 12.09 6.88
C ASN A 99 -10.25 10.99 6.54
N TYR A 100 -9.83 10.84 5.28
CA TYR A 100 -9.01 9.69 4.84
C TYR A 100 -7.51 9.99 5.00
N ALA A 101 -7.08 11.20 4.61
CA ALA A 101 -5.70 11.64 4.78
C ALA A 101 -5.27 11.74 6.26
N GLY A 102 -6.23 12.03 7.16
CA GLY A 102 -5.97 12.23 8.59
C GLY A 102 -5.47 10.98 9.31
N GLU A 103 -5.77 9.77 8.83
CA GLU A 103 -5.21 8.55 9.42
C GLU A 103 -3.76 8.32 8.97
N LEU A 104 -3.49 8.47 7.67
CA LEU A 104 -2.14 8.31 7.11
C LEU A 104 -1.15 9.32 7.72
N LEU A 105 -1.57 10.57 7.89
CA LEU A 105 -0.75 11.65 8.47
C LEU A 105 -0.29 11.38 9.91
N LYS A 106 -0.93 10.46 10.65
CA LYS A 106 -0.52 10.09 12.01
C LYS A 106 0.71 9.17 12.02
N TYR A 107 1.07 8.59 10.88
CA TYR A 107 2.12 7.57 10.76
C TYR A 107 3.22 8.05 9.81
N PRO A 108 4.09 8.98 10.24
CA PRO A 108 5.09 9.61 9.36
C PRO A 108 6.19 8.66 8.88
N PHE A 109 6.25 7.43 9.41
CA PHE A 109 7.15 6.40 8.89
C PHE A 109 6.61 5.73 7.62
N ILE A 110 5.34 5.95 7.27
CA ILE A 110 4.73 5.41 6.05
C ILE A 110 4.94 6.42 4.93
N GLU A 111 5.60 5.98 3.86
CA GLU A 111 5.83 6.76 2.65
C GLU A 111 5.03 6.16 1.51
N LEU A 112 4.39 7.03 0.72
CA LEU A 112 3.60 6.60 -0.42
C LEU A 112 4.51 6.35 -1.62
N LEU A 113 4.47 5.12 -2.15
CA LEU A 113 5.24 4.67 -3.29
C LEU A 113 4.40 4.74 -4.57
N ILE A 114 4.92 5.40 -5.59
CA ILE A 114 4.38 5.38 -6.95
C ILE A 114 5.44 4.81 -7.90
N ASN A 115 5.03 4.38 -9.10
CA ASN A 115 5.93 3.93 -10.15
C ASN A 115 5.85 4.84 -11.39
N GLU A 116 6.74 4.65 -12.35
CA GLU A 116 6.80 5.48 -13.56
C GLU A 116 5.55 5.40 -14.46
N ASN A 117 4.71 4.37 -14.29
CA ASN A 117 3.44 4.25 -15.00
C ASN A 117 2.30 5.03 -14.32
N TYR A 118 2.59 5.81 -13.27
CA TYR A 118 1.57 6.61 -12.61
C TYR A 118 0.98 7.64 -13.59
N PRO A 119 -0.35 7.76 -13.69
CA PRO A 119 -0.98 8.66 -14.65
C PRO A 119 -0.49 10.09 -14.52
N HIS A 120 -0.23 10.72 -15.66
CA HIS A 120 0.18 12.12 -15.74
C HIS A 120 1.45 12.46 -14.94
N LEU A 121 2.30 11.47 -14.61
CA LEU A 121 3.58 11.71 -13.93
C LEU A 121 4.47 12.68 -14.73
N ASN A 122 4.44 12.56 -16.06
CA ASN A 122 5.18 13.42 -16.98
C ASN A 122 4.71 14.88 -16.99
N GLU A 123 3.51 15.16 -16.48
CA GLU A 123 2.97 16.52 -16.40
C GLU A 123 3.51 17.28 -15.18
N GLY A 124 4.16 16.57 -14.24
CA GLY A 124 4.87 17.17 -13.12
C GLY A 124 4.00 18.14 -12.32
N LYS A 125 4.34 19.43 -12.36
CA LYS A 125 3.60 20.50 -11.64
C LYS A 125 2.31 20.95 -12.34
N ASP A 126 2.13 20.58 -13.60
CA ASP A 126 0.96 20.91 -14.39
C ASP A 126 -0.13 19.84 -14.30
N ASN A 127 0.15 18.74 -13.58
CA ASN A 127 -0.82 17.72 -13.21
C ASN A 127 -1.85 18.34 -12.26
N ARG A 128 -3.03 18.67 -12.78
CA ARG A 128 -4.12 19.38 -12.10
C ARG A 128 -5.27 18.46 -11.74
#